data_AF-A0A947D5R8-F1
#
_entry.id   AF-A0A947D5R8-F1
#
_cell.length_a   1.000
_cell.length_b   1.000
_cell.length_c   1.000
_cell.angle_alpha   90.00
_cell.angle_beta   90.00
_cell.angle_gamma   90.00
#
_symmetry.space_group_name_H-M   'P 1'
#
loop_
_entity.id
_entity.type
_entity.pdbx_description
1 polymer ?
#
loop_
_entity_poly.entity_id
_entity_poly.type
_entity_poly.pdbx_seq_one_letter_code
_entity_poly.pdbx_strand_id
1 'polypeptide(L)'
;MPLRQVAPFGVRASFPLTEIIRAIELEIAHMKEQGGQKYRLTEGVLLRSYGDGCIYQFQLAVEVRLIEGTRAELVVQEDQRIKKEQVEILSQEGFDLLLRLSTDLGQTV
;
A
#
# COMPACT_ATOMS: atom_id res chain seq x y z
N MET A 1 36.45 -32.15 -43.29
CA MET A 1 35.50 -31.87 -42.19
C MET A 1 35.82 -30.49 -41.63
N PRO A 2 34.94 -29.49 -41.72
CA PRO A 2 35.20 -28.18 -41.10
C PRO A 2 34.63 -28.12 -39.68
N LEU A 3 35.44 -27.57 -38.76
CA LEU A 3 35.16 -27.38 -37.34
C LEU A 3 34.03 -26.34 -37.16
N ARG A 4 32.99 -26.70 -36.40
CA ARG A 4 31.94 -25.77 -35.96
C ARG A 4 32.55 -24.74 -35.00
N GLN A 5 32.56 -23.46 -35.39
CA GLN A 5 32.70 -22.36 -34.45
C GLN A 5 31.46 -22.32 -33.56
N VAL A 6 31.65 -22.53 -32.26
CA VAL A 6 30.62 -22.34 -31.24
C VAL A 6 30.65 -20.87 -30.84
N ALA A 7 29.58 -20.14 -31.10
CA ALA A 7 29.44 -18.76 -30.65
C ALA A 7 29.45 -18.70 -29.10
N PRO A 8 30.10 -17.71 -28.48
CA PRO A 8 30.11 -17.61 -27.03
C PRO A 8 28.73 -17.18 -26.51
N PHE A 9 28.04 -18.10 -25.84
CA PHE A 9 26.93 -17.76 -24.96
C PHE A 9 27.48 -17.01 -23.74
N GLY A 10 27.21 -15.71 -23.65
CA GLY A 10 27.69 -14.94 -22.50
C GLY A 10 27.41 -13.45 -22.56
N VAL A 11 26.19 -13.03 -22.89
CA VAL A 11 25.78 -11.65 -22.58
C VAL A 11 25.29 -11.66 -21.13
N ARG A 12 26.22 -11.49 -20.18
CA ARG A 12 25.83 -11.03 -18.85
C ARG A 12 25.40 -9.57 -19.03
N ALA A 13 24.09 -9.32 -18.99
CA ALA A 13 23.59 -7.96 -18.90
C ALA A 13 24.02 -7.37 -17.55
N SER A 14 25.19 -6.75 -17.50
CA SER A 14 25.60 -5.90 -16.40
C SER A 14 24.89 -4.57 -16.59
N PHE A 15 23.64 -4.47 -16.13
CA PHE A 15 22.99 -3.18 -16.05
C PHE A 15 23.78 -2.33 -15.06
N PRO A 16 24.26 -1.13 -15.44
CA PRO A 16 24.91 -0.23 -14.53
C PRO A 16 23.98 0.05 -13.35
N LEU A 17 24.48 -0.02 -12.12
CA LEU A 17 23.71 0.29 -10.91
C LEU A 17 22.97 1.65 -11.03
N THR A 18 23.58 2.60 -11.74
CA THR A 18 23.04 3.91 -12.05
C THR A 18 21.76 3.88 -12.91
N GLU A 19 21.63 2.93 -13.83
CA GLU A 19 20.41 2.78 -14.64
C GLU A 19 19.26 2.19 -13.81
N ILE A 20 19.56 1.26 -12.90
CA ILE A 20 18.58 0.67 -11.96
C ILE A 20 18.07 1.75 -11.01
N ILE A 21 18.96 2.55 -10.42
CA ILE A 21 18.57 3.66 -9.52
C ILE A 21 17.68 4.65 -10.27
N ARG A 22 18.06 5.06 -11.49
CA ARG A 22 17.28 6.00 -12.29
C ARG A 22 15.88 5.45 -12.62
N ALA A 23 15.77 4.17 -12.95
CA ALA A 23 14.47 3.53 -13.22
C ALA A 23 13.57 3.55 -11.98
N ILE A 24 14.12 3.22 -10.80
CA ILE A 24 13.41 3.24 -9.53
C ILE A 24 12.97 4.67 -9.17
N GLU A 25 13.84 5.67 -9.36
CA GLU A 25 13.52 7.07 -9.09
C GLU A 25 12.37 7.59 -9.99
N LEU A 26 12.37 7.21 -11.27
CA LEU A 26 11.29 7.55 -12.20
C LEU A 26 9.98 6.89 -11.79
N GLU A 27 10.01 5.63 -11.37
CA GLU A 27 8.82 4.91 -10.91
C GLU A 27 8.27 5.52 -9.61
N ILE A 28 9.13 5.87 -8.65
CA ILE A 28 8.75 6.59 -7.43
C ILE A 28 8.13 7.95 -7.77
N ALA A 29 8.72 8.70 -8.70
CA ALA A 29 8.19 10.01 -9.12
C ALA A 29 6.80 9.85 -9.77
N HIS A 30 6.64 8.87 -10.66
CA HIS A 30 5.38 8.57 -11.29
C HIS A 30 4.29 8.17 -10.28
N MET A 31 4.62 7.31 -9.31
CA MET A 31 3.70 6.92 -8.25
C MET A 31 3.30 8.09 -7.34
N LYS A 32 4.23 9.03 -7.08
CA LYS A 32 3.96 10.26 -6.33
C LYS A 32 3.03 11.21 -7.09
N GLU A 33 3.23 11.37 -8.40
CA GLU A 33 2.36 12.20 -9.26
C GLU A 33 0.94 11.65 -9.37
N GLN A 34 0.77 10.32 -9.39
CA GLN A 34 -0.55 9.69 -9.44
C GLN A 34 -1.30 9.72 -8.10
N GLY A 35 -0.66 10.14 -7.00
CA GLY A 35 -1.33 10.40 -5.71
C GLY A 35 -1.79 9.14 -4.96
N GLY A 36 -1.28 7.96 -5.33
CA GLY A 36 -1.68 6.69 -4.75
C GLY A 36 -3.07 6.22 -5.16
N GLN A 37 -3.37 4.95 -4.88
CA GLN A 37 -4.69 4.38 -5.14
C GLN A 37 -5.61 4.62 -3.95
N LYS A 38 -6.84 5.07 -4.24
CA LYS A 38 -7.88 5.29 -3.23
C LYS A 38 -8.86 4.13 -3.24
N TYR A 39 -9.12 3.60 -2.06
CA TYR A 39 -10.04 2.48 -1.88
C TYR A 39 -11.19 2.92 -0.99
N ARG A 40 -12.40 2.47 -1.35
CA ARG A 40 -13.58 2.71 -0.53
C ARG A 40 -13.65 1.63 0.54
N LEU A 41 -13.75 2.08 1.79
CA LEU A 41 -14.00 1.26 2.96
C LEU A 41 -15.46 1.40 3.39
N THR A 42 -16.02 0.32 3.91
CA THR A 42 -17.37 0.24 4.47
C THR A 42 -17.34 -0.48 5.81
N GLU A 43 -18.41 -0.32 6.61
CA GLU A 43 -18.64 -1.08 7.84
C GLU A 43 -17.47 -1.00 8.84
N GLY A 44 -17.07 0.23 9.21
CA GLY A 44 -16.02 0.43 10.20
C GLY A 44 -16.50 0.01 11.59
N VAL A 45 -15.86 -0.98 12.21
CA VAL A 45 -16.18 -1.45 13.56
C VAL A 45 -14.95 -1.35 14.46
N LEU A 46 -15.10 -0.69 15.61
CA LEU A 46 -14.06 -0.65 16.62
C LEU A 46 -13.91 -2.04 17.27
N LEU A 47 -12.76 -2.67 17.08
CA LEU A 47 -12.45 -3.95 17.73
C LEU A 47 -11.84 -3.76 19.11
N ARG A 48 -10.95 -2.77 19.25
CA ARG A 48 -10.23 -2.52 20.49
C ARG A 48 -9.68 -1.10 20.55
N SER A 49 -9.76 -0.48 21.72
CA SER A 49 -9.02 0.73 22.04
C SER A 49 -7.89 0.44 23.02
N TYR A 50 -6.77 1.09 22.80
CA TYR A 50 -5.60 1.16 23.67
C TYR A 50 -5.36 2.62 24.04
N GLY A 51 -4.58 2.88 25.09
CA GLY A 51 -4.27 4.25 25.51
C GLY A 51 -3.52 5.07 24.44
N ASP A 52 -2.90 4.42 23.46
CA ASP A 52 -2.12 5.03 22.39
C ASP A 52 -2.73 4.83 20.98
N GLY A 53 -3.95 4.30 20.87
CA GLY A 53 -4.64 4.14 19.58
C GLY A 53 -5.78 3.14 19.57
N CYS A 54 -6.50 3.07 18.47
CA CYS A 54 -7.66 2.22 18.25
C CYS A 54 -7.42 1.28 17.06
N ILE A 55 -7.96 0.06 17.13
CA ILE A 55 -7.99 -0.89 16.03
C ILE A 55 -9.42 -0.98 15.51
N TYR A 56 -9.57 -0.70 14.23
CA TYR A 56 -10.81 -0.81 13.49
C TYR A 56 -10.73 -1.93 12.46
N GLN A 57 -11.84 -2.63 12.29
CA GLN A 57 -12.08 -3.49 11.14
C GLN A 57 -12.93 -2.72 10.13
N PHE A 58 -12.53 -2.75 8.88
CA PHE A 58 -13.28 -2.24 7.75
C PHE A 58 -13.41 -3.31 6.69
N GLN A 59 -14.41 -3.18 5.84
CA GLN A 59 -14.56 -3.98 4.64
C GLN A 59 -14.16 -3.16 3.40
N LEU A 60 -13.33 -3.74 2.55
CA LEU A 60 -12.97 -3.18 1.25
C LEU A 60 -14.10 -3.43 0.25
N ALA A 61 -14.43 -2.42 -0.55
CA ALA A 61 -15.42 -2.58 -1.62
C ALA A 61 -14.91 -3.44 -2.79
N VAL A 62 -13.59 -3.59 -2.92
CA VAL A 62 -12.93 -4.36 -3.98
C VAL A 62 -11.79 -5.15 -3.35
N GLU A 63 -11.61 -6.39 -3.77
CA GLU A 63 -10.48 -7.20 -3.35
C GLU A 63 -9.19 -6.63 -3.95
N VAL A 64 -8.30 -6.18 -3.08
CA VAL A 64 -6.96 -5.69 -3.45
C VAL A 64 -5.91 -6.36 -2.61
N ARG A 65 -4.63 -6.13 -2.84
CA ARG A 65 -3.57 -6.59 -1.94
C ARG A 65 -2.84 -5.39 -1.38
N LEU A 66 -3.01 -5.17 -0.09
CA LEU A 66 -2.30 -4.16 0.67
C LEU A 66 -1.16 -4.81 1.45
N ILE A 67 -0.08 -4.06 1.66
CA ILE A 67 1.10 -4.54 2.37
C ILE A 67 0.93 -4.21 3.86
N GLU A 68 0.99 -5.22 4.72
CA GLU A 68 0.94 -5.05 6.17
C GLU A 68 2.12 -4.22 6.69
N GLY A 69 1.88 -3.43 7.74
CA GLY A 69 2.84 -2.45 8.28
C GLY A 69 2.97 -1.19 7.43
N THR A 70 2.26 -1.09 6.31
CA THR A 70 2.27 0.13 5.47
C THR A 70 1.42 1.21 6.11
N ARG A 71 1.95 2.43 6.10
CA ARG A 71 1.21 3.64 6.49
C ARG A 71 0.34 4.12 5.34
N ALA A 72 -0.90 4.44 5.64
CA ALA A 72 -1.88 4.98 4.70
C ALA A 72 -2.58 6.21 5.28
N GLU A 73 -3.35 6.90 4.45
CA GLU A 73 -4.22 8.00 4.87
C GLU A 73 -5.68 7.53 4.80
N LEU A 74 -6.35 7.50 5.94
CA LEU A 74 -7.80 7.30 6.01
C LEU A 74 -8.49 8.65 5.85
N VAL A 75 -9.43 8.72 4.91
CA VAL A 75 -10.23 9.91 4.65
C VAL A 75 -11.65 9.64 5.14
N VAL A 76 -12.06 10.33 6.20
CA VAL A 76 -13.40 10.24 6.78
C VAL A 76 -14.18 11.50 6.39
N GLN A 77 -15.40 11.32 5.87
CA GLN A 77 -16.27 12.42 5.50
C GLN A 77 -17.49 12.44 6.43
N GLU A 78 -17.55 13.45 7.30
CA GLU A 78 -18.65 13.69 8.25
C GLU A 78 -19.26 15.07 7.98
N ASP A 79 -20.56 15.16 7.73
CA ASP A 79 -21.32 16.41 7.64
C ASP A 79 -20.60 17.54 6.89
N GLN A 80 -20.12 17.24 5.67
CA GLN A 80 -19.40 18.14 4.77
C GLN A 80 -17.96 18.50 5.17
N ARG A 81 -17.43 17.91 6.24
CA ARG A 81 -16.01 18.01 6.62
C ARG A 81 -15.27 16.75 6.20
N ILE A 82 -14.07 16.96 5.65
CA ILE A 82 -13.14 15.89 5.31
C ILE A 82 -12.07 15.87 6.39
N LYS A 83 -11.98 14.77 7.14
CA LYS A 83 -10.94 14.50 8.11
C LYS A 83 -9.98 13.47 7.53
N LYS A 84 -8.68 13.72 7.69
CA LYS A 84 -7.61 12.84 7.21
C LYS A 84 -6.83 12.35 8.41
N GLU A 85 -6.69 11.04 8.53
CA GLU A 85 -5.96 10.40 9.61
C GLU A 85 -4.87 9.49 9.06
N GLN A 86 -3.70 9.52 9.69
CA GLN A 86 -2.63 8.57 9.38
C GLN A 86 -2.95 7.24 10.05
N VAL A 87 -2.93 6.16 9.26
CA VAL A 87 -3.28 4.83 9.72
C VAL A 87 -2.19 3.84 9.36
N GLU A 88 -2.11 2.75 10.10
CA GLU A 88 -1.26 1.61 9.80
C GLU A 88 -2.13 0.41 9.45
N ILE A 89 -1.82 -0.25 8.34
CA ILE A 89 -2.48 -1.50 7.94
C ILE A 89 -1.90 -2.62 8.78
N LEU A 90 -2.72 -3.24 9.61
CA LEU A 90 -2.29 -4.34 10.49
C LEU A 90 -2.40 -5.68 9.80
N SER A 91 -3.52 -5.94 9.13
CA SER A 91 -3.76 -7.18 8.39
C SER A 91 -4.82 -6.98 7.32
N GLN A 92 -4.79 -7.86 6.31
CA GLN A 92 -5.85 -7.95 5.32
C GLN A 92 -6.19 -9.41 5.03
N GLU A 93 -7.47 -9.77 5.20
CA GLU A 93 -8.00 -11.10 4.91
C GLU A 93 -9.17 -11.00 3.92
N GLY A 94 -8.90 -11.23 2.63
CA GLY A 94 -9.90 -11.04 1.58
C GLY A 94 -10.37 -9.59 1.51
N PHE A 95 -11.63 -9.35 1.86
CA PHE A 95 -12.22 -8.00 1.92
C PHE A 95 -12.06 -7.34 3.30
N ASP A 96 -11.71 -8.09 4.34
CA ASP A 96 -11.55 -7.56 5.68
C ASP A 96 -10.19 -6.88 5.82
N LEU A 97 -10.19 -5.67 6.37
CA LEU A 97 -9.02 -4.83 6.56
C LEU A 97 -8.96 -4.34 8.01
N LEU A 98 -7.87 -4.66 8.71
CA LEU A 98 -7.62 -4.12 10.04
C LEU A 98 -6.70 -2.90 9.97
N LEU A 99 -7.15 -1.80 10.54
CA LEU A 99 -6.41 -0.54 10.59
C LEU A 99 -6.16 -0.12 12.03
N ARG A 100 -4.95 0.37 12.30
CA ARG A 100 -4.60 1.07 13.54
C ARG A 100 -4.66 2.57 13.32
N LEU A 101 -5.40 3.26 14.19
CA LEU A 101 -5.59 4.71 14.19
C LEU A 101 -5.13 5.29 15.53
N SER A 102 -4.63 6.52 15.55
CA SER A 102 -4.35 7.24 16.79
C SER A 102 -5.61 7.83 17.43
N THR A 103 -6.68 8.00 16.64
CA THR A 103 -7.90 8.69 17.06
C THR A 103 -9.08 7.74 17.08
N ASP A 104 -9.89 7.86 18.13
CA ASP A 104 -11.17 7.18 18.23
C ASP A 104 -12.18 7.86 17.30
N LEU A 105 -12.75 7.09 16.38
CA LEU A 105 -13.80 7.50 15.45
C LEU A 105 -15.20 7.10 15.94
N GLY A 106 -15.31 6.46 17.10
CA GLY A 106 -16.55 5.88 17.63
C GLY A 106 -16.63 4.37 17.45
N GLN A 107 -17.75 3.80 17.90
CA GLN A 107 -17.95 2.34 17.93
C GLN A 107 -18.22 1.75 16.53
N THR A 108 -18.87 2.52 15.66
CA THR A 108 -19.17 2.18 14.27
C THR A 108 -19.07 3.42 13.39
N VAL A 109 -18.51 3.28 12.18
CA VAL A 109 -18.20 4.37 11.23
C VAL A 109 -18.59 3.98 9.80
#